data_AF-A0A7Y2AUN5-F1
#
_entry.id   AF-A0A7Y2AUN5-F1
#
_cell.length_a   1.000
_cell.length_b   1.000
_cell.length_c   1.000
_cell.angle_alpha   90.00
_cell.angle_beta   90.00
_cell.angle_gamma   90.00
#
_symmetry.space_group_name_H-M   'P 1'
#
loop_
_entity.id
_entity.type
_entity.pdbx_description
1 polymer ?
#
loop_
_entity_poly.entity_id
_entity_poly.type
_entity_poly.pdbx_seq_one_letter_code
_entity_poly.pdbx_strand_id
1 'polypeptide(L)'
;PNLASGDKEKRTEFLSYITKAVEVAKRVNAKWMTVVPGHIDPRLNMGYQTAHVIETLKQAAAILEPHGLVMVLEPLNFRNHPGLFLTGSAQAYEICKSVSSPSCKILFDIYHQQIQEGNLLPNIESCWEEIAYFQLGDNPGRNEPTTGEINYRNVLKFIHSKGYTGVLGMEHGNSKPNIEGEKAVIAAYKKVDQFL
;
A
#
# COMPACT_ATOMS: atom_id res chain seq x y z
N PRO A 1 15.72 -2.46 -3.68
CA PRO A 1 16.80 -2.74 -2.70
C PRO A 1 16.21 -3.30 -1.40
N ASN A 2 16.87 -4.27 -0.74
CA ASN A 2 16.35 -4.84 0.52
C ASN A 2 16.74 -3.98 1.73
N LEU A 3 15.78 -3.27 2.31
CA LEU A 3 16.01 -2.33 3.42
C LEU A 3 16.17 -3.05 4.77
N ALA A 4 15.48 -4.18 4.93
CA ALA A 4 15.49 -4.99 6.16
C ALA A 4 16.89 -5.52 6.52
N SER A 5 17.78 -5.70 5.53
CA SER A 5 19.12 -6.24 5.78
C SER A 5 20.07 -5.26 6.47
N GLY A 6 19.74 -3.97 6.56
CA GLY A 6 20.62 -2.95 7.17
C GLY A 6 21.88 -2.62 6.36
N ASP A 7 21.94 -3.11 5.12
CA ASP A 7 23.06 -2.90 4.22
C ASP A 7 23.10 -1.42 3.75
N LYS A 8 24.22 -0.74 4.04
CA LYS A 8 24.40 0.68 3.74
C LYS A 8 24.43 0.97 2.25
N GLU A 9 24.91 0.03 1.43
CA GLU A 9 24.94 0.20 -0.02
C GLU A 9 23.53 0.14 -0.59
N LYS A 10 22.74 -0.85 -0.16
CA LYS A 10 21.31 -0.97 -0.55
C LYS A 10 20.48 0.22 -0.09
N ARG A 11 20.77 0.76 1.11
CA ARG A 11 20.15 2.00 1.59
C ARG A 11 20.50 3.17 0.67
N THR A 12 21.78 3.35 0.35
CA THR A 12 22.25 4.44 -0.52
C THR A 12 21.62 4.33 -1.92
N GLU A 13 21.53 3.11 -2.45
CA GLU A 13 20.85 2.82 -3.72
C GLU A 13 19.37 3.23 -3.67
N PHE A 14 18.65 2.83 -2.61
CA PHE A 14 17.25 3.19 -2.42
C PHE A 14 17.04 4.71 -2.34
N LEU A 15 17.87 5.42 -1.57
CA LEU A 15 17.78 6.88 -1.44
C LEU A 15 18.10 7.59 -2.77
N SER A 16 18.98 7.01 -3.58
CA SER A 16 19.22 7.48 -4.96
C SER A 16 17.96 7.35 -5.82
N TYR A 17 17.22 6.24 -5.71
CA TYR A 17 15.94 6.07 -6.41
C TYR A 17 14.89 7.05 -5.93
N ILE A 18 14.76 7.27 -4.61
CA ILE A 18 13.83 8.26 -4.04
C ILE A 18 14.13 9.66 -4.59
N THR A 19 15.40 10.09 -4.55
CA THR A 19 15.83 11.39 -5.09
C THR A 19 15.48 11.53 -6.57
N LYS A 20 15.79 10.52 -7.39
CA LYS A 20 15.48 10.56 -8.84
C LYS A 20 13.98 10.58 -9.11
N ALA A 21 13.21 9.89 -8.29
CA ALA A 21 11.77 9.77 -8.48
C ALA A 21 11.02 11.06 -8.13
N VAL A 22 11.59 11.98 -7.33
CA VAL A 22 11.07 13.35 -7.14
C VAL A 22 10.92 14.08 -8.49
N GLU A 23 11.94 14.01 -9.35
CA GLU A 23 11.91 14.69 -10.66
C GLU A 23 10.92 14.04 -11.64
N VAL A 24 10.66 12.75 -11.50
CA VAL A 24 9.59 12.07 -12.24
C VAL A 24 8.23 12.52 -11.71
N ALA A 25 8.05 12.51 -10.40
CA ALA A 25 6.78 12.85 -9.74
C ALA A 25 6.31 14.26 -10.10
N LYS A 26 7.22 15.24 -10.15
CA LYS A 26 6.90 16.62 -10.60
C LYS A 26 6.35 16.66 -12.02
N ARG A 27 6.89 15.86 -12.94
CA ARG A 27 6.47 15.85 -14.36
C ARG A 27 5.09 15.26 -14.57
N VAL A 28 4.67 14.33 -13.71
CA VAL A 28 3.37 13.65 -13.81
C VAL A 28 2.38 14.09 -12.74
N ASN A 29 2.72 15.11 -11.94
CA ASN A 29 1.93 15.59 -10.80
C ASN A 29 1.53 14.47 -9.82
N ALA A 30 2.43 13.52 -9.59
CA ALA A 30 2.20 12.45 -8.63
C ALA A 30 2.16 13.00 -7.19
N LYS A 31 1.33 12.38 -6.35
CA LYS A 31 1.24 12.67 -4.91
C LYS A 31 1.84 11.56 -4.05
N TRP A 32 1.70 10.32 -4.51
CA TRP A 32 2.11 9.13 -3.78
C TRP A 32 3.17 8.33 -4.53
N MET A 33 4.01 7.63 -3.76
CA MET A 33 5.08 6.78 -4.28
C MET A 33 5.10 5.47 -3.50
N THR A 34 4.75 4.36 -4.15
CA THR A 34 4.70 3.07 -3.48
C THR A 34 6.11 2.59 -3.10
N VAL A 35 6.27 2.14 -1.85
CA VAL A 35 7.53 1.58 -1.34
C VAL A 35 7.27 0.24 -0.68
N VAL A 36 7.98 -0.79 -1.15
CA VAL A 36 8.04 -2.12 -0.53
C VAL A 36 9.43 -2.30 0.10
N PRO A 37 9.56 -2.48 1.44
CA PRO A 37 10.86 -2.52 2.13
C PRO A 37 11.79 -3.70 1.79
N GLY A 38 11.30 -4.70 1.06
CA GLY A 38 12.08 -5.87 0.65
C GLY A 38 11.75 -7.13 1.47
N HIS A 39 12.74 -8.01 1.61
CA HIS A 39 12.56 -9.37 2.14
C HIS A 39 13.18 -9.52 3.52
N ILE A 40 12.61 -10.42 4.32
CA ILE A 40 13.20 -10.83 5.59
C ILE A 40 14.58 -11.47 5.32
N ASP A 41 15.59 -11.05 6.09
CA ASP A 41 16.86 -11.75 6.23
C ASP A 41 16.73 -12.77 7.38
N PRO A 42 16.74 -14.09 7.07
CA PRO A 42 16.54 -15.13 8.08
C PRO A 42 17.67 -15.19 9.12
N ARG A 43 18.77 -14.46 8.91
CA ARG A 43 19.90 -14.37 9.84
C ARG A 43 19.73 -13.27 10.89
N LEU A 44 18.70 -12.43 10.78
CA LEU A 44 18.47 -11.29 11.66
C LEU A 44 17.14 -11.42 12.42
N ASN A 45 17.14 -10.96 13.67
CA ASN A 45 15.90 -10.81 14.44
C ASN A 45 15.04 -9.67 13.84
N MET A 46 13.71 -9.83 13.89
CA MET A 46 12.74 -8.87 13.37
C MET A 46 12.94 -7.44 13.90
N GLY A 47 13.33 -7.27 15.17
CA GLY A 47 13.57 -5.95 15.76
C GLY A 47 14.66 -5.16 15.05
N TYR A 48 15.81 -5.80 14.73
CA TYR A 48 16.90 -5.15 14.00
C TYR A 48 16.48 -4.76 12.58
N GLN A 49 15.78 -5.65 11.90
CA GLN A 49 15.28 -5.40 10.55
C GLN A 49 14.29 -4.24 10.51
N THR A 50 13.39 -4.18 11.50
CA THR A 50 12.43 -3.09 11.67
C THR A 50 13.14 -1.77 11.90
N ALA A 51 14.15 -1.74 12.76
CA ALA A 51 14.97 -0.55 12.98
C ALA A 51 15.71 -0.09 11.70
N HIS A 52 16.25 -1.02 10.90
CA HIS A 52 16.90 -0.69 9.63
C HIS A 52 15.93 -0.08 8.61
N VAL A 53 14.72 -0.62 8.53
CA VAL A 53 13.66 -0.10 7.67
C VAL A 53 13.25 1.30 8.12
N ILE A 54 12.93 1.49 9.41
CA ILE A 54 12.55 2.80 9.96
C ILE A 54 13.63 3.85 9.70
N GLU A 55 14.90 3.53 9.96
CA GLU A 55 16.02 4.45 9.72
C GLU A 55 16.09 4.87 8.25
N THR A 56 15.96 3.91 7.34
CA THR A 56 16.01 4.21 5.89
C THR A 56 14.81 5.04 5.45
N LEU A 57 13.62 4.74 5.97
CA LEU A 57 12.40 5.46 5.65
C LEU A 57 12.41 6.88 6.22
N LYS A 58 13.01 7.14 7.39
CA LYS A 58 13.23 8.52 7.89
C LYS A 58 14.06 9.34 6.92
N GLN A 59 15.14 8.76 6.40
CA GLN A 59 15.99 9.44 5.41
C GLN A 59 15.24 9.69 4.08
N ALA A 60 14.42 8.74 3.63
CA ALA A 60 13.59 8.93 2.45
C ALA A 60 12.50 9.99 2.64
N ALA A 61 11.83 10.00 3.81
CA ALA A 61 10.83 11.00 4.16
C ALA A 61 11.42 12.42 4.11
N ALA A 62 12.62 12.62 4.66
CA ALA A 62 13.32 13.90 4.63
C ALA A 62 13.61 14.40 3.20
N ILE A 63 13.75 13.50 2.22
CA ILE A 63 13.90 13.86 0.81
C ILE A 63 12.55 14.26 0.19
N LEU A 64 11.47 13.56 0.53
CA LEU A 64 10.15 13.73 -0.09
C LEU A 64 9.34 14.91 0.48
N GLU A 65 9.48 15.18 1.77
CA GLU A 65 8.67 16.16 2.50
C GLU A 65 8.77 17.60 1.96
N PRO A 66 9.96 18.12 1.60
CA PRO A 66 10.07 19.45 0.96
C PRO A 66 9.34 19.58 -0.38
N HIS A 67 8.95 18.45 -0.99
CA HIS A 67 8.24 18.40 -2.27
C HIS A 67 6.75 18.08 -2.11
N GLY A 68 6.25 17.91 -0.88
CA GLY A 68 4.86 17.51 -0.62
C GLY A 68 4.51 16.14 -1.19
N LEU A 69 5.51 15.27 -1.36
CA LEU A 69 5.35 13.90 -1.82
C LEU A 69 5.23 12.96 -0.62
N VAL A 70 4.43 11.90 -0.78
CA VAL A 70 4.19 10.92 0.28
C VAL A 70 4.61 9.54 -0.24
N MET A 71 5.58 8.90 0.39
CA MET A 71 5.75 7.47 0.17
C MET A 71 4.68 6.69 0.92
N VAL A 72 4.09 5.71 0.23
CA VAL A 72 3.04 4.86 0.76
C VAL A 72 3.56 3.43 0.83
N LEU A 73 3.64 2.90 2.05
CA LEU A 73 4.16 1.58 2.36
C LEU A 73 3.07 0.55 2.08
N GLU A 74 3.36 -0.43 1.23
CA GLU A 74 2.40 -1.47 0.84
C GLU A 74 2.72 -2.79 1.55
N PRO A 75 1.88 -3.25 2.48
CA PRO A 75 1.99 -4.57 3.08
C PRO A 75 1.40 -5.63 2.14
N LEU A 76 2.23 -6.61 1.79
CA LEU A 76 1.95 -7.59 0.73
C LEU A 76 1.71 -8.99 1.31
N ASN A 77 0.80 -9.74 0.69
CA ASN A 77 0.38 -11.04 1.20
C ASN A 77 1.41 -12.17 0.97
N PHE A 78 1.43 -13.13 1.89
CA PHE A 78 2.34 -14.29 1.87
C PHE A 78 2.17 -15.19 0.63
N ARG A 79 0.98 -15.23 0.02
CA ARG A 79 0.66 -16.14 -1.10
C ARG A 79 1.31 -15.67 -2.40
N ASN A 80 1.28 -14.37 -2.67
CA ASN A 80 1.82 -13.78 -3.89
C ASN A 80 3.26 -13.30 -3.70
N HIS A 81 3.62 -12.90 -2.48
CA HIS A 81 4.92 -12.34 -2.17
C HIS A 81 5.54 -12.98 -0.92
N PRO A 82 5.84 -14.29 -0.95
CA PRO A 82 6.39 -15.00 0.20
C PRO A 82 7.75 -14.42 0.62
N GLY A 83 7.94 -14.27 1.93
CA GLY A 83 9.21 -13.83 2.52
C GLY A 83 9.44 -12.31 2.51
N LEU A 84 8.47 -11.50 2.10
CA LEU A 84 8.55 -10.05 2.28
C LEU A 84 8.53 -9.66 3.76
N PHE A 85 9.23 -8.56 4.04
CA PHE A 85 9.35 -8.00 5.39
C PHE A 85 8.05 -7.35 5.86
N LEU A 86 7.42 -6.55 5.01
CA LEU A 86 6.20 -5.80 5.34
C LEU A 86 4.97 -6.56 4.83
N THR A 87 4.16 -7.08 5.74
CA THR A 87 3.05 -7.97 5.37
C THR A 87 1.70 -7.52 5.91
N GLY A 88 1.64 -7.07 7.17
CA GLY A 88 0.40 -6.68 7.84
C GLY A 88 0.25 -5.18 8.07
N SER A 89 -1.01 -4.76 8.19
CA SER A 89 -1.42 -3.38 8.47
C SER A 89 -0.91 -2.85 9.81
N ALA A 90 -0.90 -3.68 10.87
CA ALA A 90 -0.39 -3.28 12.19
C ALA A 90 1.12 -2.97 12.16
N GLN A 91 1.90 -3.77 11.44
CA GLN A 91 3.34 -3.53 11.24
C GLN A 91 3.58 -2.24 10.44
N ALA A 92 2.79 -2.00 9.39
CA ALA A 92 2.86 -0.78 8.60
C ALA A 92 2.57 0.47 9.46
N TYR A 93 1.54 0.38 10.31
CA TYR A 93 1.20 1.42 11.27
C TYR A 93 2.34 1.70 12.25
N GLU A 94 2.91 0.66 12.88
CA GLU A 94 4.07 0.79 13.78
C GLU A 94 5.23 1.54 13.10
N ILE A 95 5.56 1.16 11.86
CA ILE A 95 6.64 1.79 11.09
C ILE A 95 6.29 3.25 10.78
N CYS A 96 5.09 3.56 10.30
CA CYS A 96 4.68 4.93 9.99
C CYS A 96 4.73 5.82 11.25
N LYS A 97 4.21 5.35 12.39
CA LYS A 97 4.32 6.06 13.68
C LYS A 97 5.76 6.31 14.07
N SER A 98 6.64 5.33 13.88
CA SER A 98 8.05 5.40 14.25
C SER A 98 8.88 6.30 13.34
N VAL A 99 8.54 6.36 12.05
CA VAL A 99 9.13 7.31 11.09
C VAL A 99 8.68 8.73 11.42
N SER A 100 7.41 8.90 11.81
CA SER A 100 6.86 10.17 12.31
C SER A 100 7.01 11.32 11.30
N SER A 101 6.62 11.09 10.05
CA SER A 101 6.60 12.12 9.00
C SER A 101 5.31 12.04 8.19
N PRO A 102 4.73 13.19 7.78
CA PRO A 102 3.58 13.21 6.88
C PRO A 102 3.89 12.58 5.50
N SER A 103 5.17 12.45 5.14
CA SER A 103 5.63 11.84 3.90
C SER A 103 5.85 10.33 3.99
N CYS A 104 5.50 9.68 5.10
CA CYS A 104 5.53 8.21 5.25
C CYS A 104 4.16 7.72 5.73
N LYS A 105 3.41 7.08 4.84
CA LYS A 105 2.03 6.63 5.10
C LYS A 105 1.82 5.20 4.59
N ILE A 106 0.62 4.66 4.81
CA ILE A 106 0.21 3.32 4.40
C ILE A 106 -0.51 3.41 3.05
N LEU A 107 -0.11 2.53 2.14
CA LEU A 107 -0.94 2.02 1.06
C LEU A 107 -1.71 0.82 1.61
N PHE A 108 -3.02 0.93 1.77
CA PHE A 108 -3.85 -0.19 2.20
C PHE A 108 -4.45 -0.88 0.98
N ASP A 109 -3.74 -1.89 0.45
CA ASP A 109 -4.26 -2.74 -0.61
C ASP A 109 -5.21 -3.79 -0.02
N ILE A 110 -6.49 -3.69 -0.37
CA ILE A 110 -7.55 -4.53 0.20
C ILE A 110 -7.42 -6.00 -0.23
N TYR A 111 -6.89 -6.27 -1.43
CA TYR A 111 -6.67 -7.63 -1.92
C TYR A 111 -5.60 -8.34 -1.09
N HIS A 112 -4.46 -7.68 -0.88
CA HIS A 112 -3.36 -8.21 -0.08
C HIS A 112 -3.80 -8.42 1.36
N GLN A 113 -4.48 -7.45 1.97
CA GLN A 113 -4.89 -7.56 3.37
C GLN A 113 -6.01 -8.59 3.58
N GLN A 114 -6.90 -8.83 2.60
CA GLN A 114 -7.88 -9.92 2.68
C GLN A 114 -7.21 -11.29 2.79
N ILE A 115 -6.15 -11.52 1.99
CA ILE A 115 -5.41 -12.79 2.00
C ILE A 115 -4.52 -12.91 3.24
N GLN A 116 -3.87 -11.81 3.65
CA GLN A 116 -2.89 -11.82 4.72
C GLN A 116 -3.54 -11.89 6.11
N GLU A 117 -4.53 -11.03 6.39
CA GLU A 117 -5.06 -10.81 7.75
C GLU A 117 -6.58 -10.96 7.82
N GLY A 118 -7.29 -10.83 6.69
CA GLY A 118 -8.74 -10.66 6.70
C GLY A 118 -9.13 -9.45 7.55
N ASN A 119 -10.24 -9.56 8.28
CA ASN A 119 -10.66 -8.57 9.29
C ASN A 119 -10.55 -7.09 8.80
N LEU A 120 -10.97 -6.87 7.54
CA LEU A 120 -10.63 -5.66 6.80
C LEU A 120 -11.09 -4.36 7.49
N LEU A 121 -12.36 -4.26 7.88
CA LEU A 121 -12.87 -3.00 8.45
C LEU A 121 -12.20 -2.67 9.79
N PRO A 122 -12.09 -3.60 10.77
CA PRO A 122 -11.39 -3.29 12.01
C PRO A 122 -9.89 -2.98 11.81
N ASN A 123 -9.22 -3.62 10.85
CA ASN A 123 -7.81 -3.33 10.54
C ASN A 123 -7.67 -1.94 9.89
N ILE A 124 -8.54 -1.58 8.94
CA ILE A 124 -8.60 -0.22 8.36
C ILE A 124 -8.86 0.82 9.45
N GLU A 125 -9.79 0.55 10.37
CA GLU A 125 -10.11 1.44 11.49
C GLU A 125 -8.89 1.68 12.39
N SER A 126 -8.18 0.60 12.74
CA SER A 126 -7.06 0.64 13.68
C SER A 126 -5.86 1.41 13.16
N CYS A 127 -5.66 1.47 11.84
CA CYS A 127 -4.55 2.19 11.22
C CYS A 127 -4.97 3.44 10.42
N TRP A 128 -6.22 3.88 10.54
CA TRP A 128 -6.85 4.92 9.72
C TRP A 128 -6.00 6.18 9.53
N GLU A 129 -5.45 6.72 10.62
CA GLU A 129 -4.68 7.97 10.65
C GLU A 129 -3.37 7.91 9.83
N GLU A 130 -2.91 6.72 9.49
CA GLU A 130 -1.71 6.51 8.70
C GLU A 130 -2.02 6.05 7.26
N ILE A 131 -3.28 5.80 6.89
CA ILE A 131 -3.64 5.43 5.51
C ILE A 131 -3.72 6.68 4.63
N ALA A 132 -2.94 6.72 3.55
CA ALA A 132 -3.01 7.79 2.56
C ALA A 132 -3.59 7.33 1.21
N TYR A 133 -3.47 6.05 0.89
CA TYR A 133 -3.88 5.51 -0.40
C TYR A 133 -4.48 4.11 -0.25
N PHE A 134 -5.51 3.81 -1.01
CA PHE A 134 -6.12 2.48 -1.08
C PHE A 134 -5.92 1.90 -2.48
N GLN A 135 -5.65 0.60 -2.53
CA GLN A 135 -5.78 -0.18 -3.76
C GLN A 135 -6.84 -1.27 -3.58
N LEU A 136 -7.47 -1.62 -4.70
CA LEU A 136 -8.58 -2.55 -4.78
C LEU A 136 -8.23 -3.69 -5.72
N GLY A 137 -8.69 -4.88 -5.33
CA GLY A 137 -8.72 -6.10 -6.12
C GLY A 137 -9.54 -7.15 -5.38
N ASP A 138 -10.42 -7.87 -6.07
CA ASP A 138 -11.23 -8.88 -5.40
C ASP A 138 -10.44 -10.16 -5.18
N ASN A 139 -10.77 -10.85 -4.08
CA ASN A 139 -10.18 -12.14 -3.74
C ASN A 139 -11.28 -13.20 -3.75
N PRO A 140 -11.08 -14.38 -4.35
CA PRO A 140 -9.93 -14.81 -5.14
C PRO A 140 -9.87 -14.18 -6.54
N GLY A 141 -8.68 -14.21 -7.15
CA GLY A 141 -8.48 -13.91 -8.58
C GLY A 141 -7.83 -12.57 -8.91
N ARG A 142 -7.85 -11.60 -7.99
CA ARG A 142 -7.32 -10.23 -8.19
C ARG A 142 -7.90 -9.56 -9.44
N ASN A 143 -9.22 -9.63 -9.57
CA ASN A 143 -9.99 -8.96 -10.62
C ASN A 143 -10.84 -7.82 -10.02
N GLU A 144 -11.71 -7.20 -10.81
CA GLU A 144 -12.60 -6.14 -10.35
C GLU A 144 -13.52 -6.58 -9.20
N PRO A 145 -13.99 -5.64 -8.35
CA PRO A 145 -14.99 -5.93 -7.33
C PRO A 145 -16.17 -6.75 -7.85
N THR A 146 -16.80 -7.55 -6.98
CA THR A 146 -17.95 -8.44 -7.28
C THR A 146 -17.60 -9.73 -8.00
N THR A 147 -16.31 -9.98 -8.26
CA THR A 147 -15.82 -11.24 -8.85
C THR A 147 -15.39 -12.25 -7.79
N GLY A 148 -15.17 -11.80 -6.56
CA GLY A 148 -14.71 -12.60 -5.43
C GLY A 148 -15.62 -12.50 -4.21
N GLU A 149 -15.03 -12.77 -3.04
CA GLU A 149 -15.69 -12.91 -1.75
C GLU A 149 -15.78 -11.60 -0.97
N ILE A 150 -15.04 -10.56 -1.36
CA ILE A 150 -14.98 -9.31 -0.60
C ILE A 150 -16.26 -8.51 -0.82
N ASN A 151 -16.95 -8.16 0.27
CA ASN A 151 -18.09 -7.25 0.22
C ASN A 151 -17.62 -5.79 0.07
N TYR A 152 -17.22 -5.43 -1.15
CA TYR A 152 -16.73 -4.08 -1.48
C TYR A 152 -17.75 -2.98 -1.23
N ARG A 153 -19.06 -3.25 -1.31
CA ARG A 153 -20.09 -2.26 -0.95
C ARG A 153 -19.94 -1.80 0.50
N ASN A 154 -19.71 -2.73 1.43
CA ASN A 154 -19.51 -2.40 2.84
C ASN A 154 -18.14 -1.76 3.09
N VAL A 155 -17.09 -2.23 2.43
CA VAL A 155 -15.73 -1.67 2.55
C VAL A 155 -15.70 -0.21 2.07
N LEU A 156 -16.23 0.06 0.87
CA LEU A 156 -16.24 1.42 0.32
C LEU A 156 -17.18 2.35 1.09
N LYS A 157 -18.33 1.85 1.57
CA LYS A 157 -19.21 2.62 2.46
C LYS A 157 -18.50 3.02 3.75
N PHE A 158 -17.72 2.11 4.35
CA PHE A 158 -16.95 2.39 5.55
C PHE A 158 -15.87 3.45 5.28
N ILE A 159 -15.06 3.27 4.24
CA ILE A 159 -14.02 4.23 3.83
C ILE A 159 -14.62 5.62 3.56
N HIS A 160 -15.74 5.69 2.85
CA HIS A 160 -16.46 6.94 2.60
C HIS A 160 -16.99 7.57 3.89
N SER A 161 -17.59 6.78 4.80
CA SER A 161 -18.13 7.29 6.08
C SER A 161 -17.08 7.88 7.00
N LYS A 162 -15.83 7.44 6.86
CA LYS A 162 -14.66 7.98 7.58
C LYS A 162 -14.08 9.24 6.92
N GLY A 163 -14.66 9.69 5.80
CA GLY A 163 -14.31 10.95 5.13
C GLY A 163 -13.13 10.86 4.18
N TYR A 164 -12.77 9.68 3.67
CA TYR A 164 -11.69 9.56 2.69
C TYR A 164 -12.08 10.21 1.35
N THR A 165 -11.29 11.19 0.92
CA THR A 165 -11.48 11.91 -0.36
C THR A 165 -10.37 11.65 -1.36
N GLY A 166 -9.51 10.66 -1.09
CA GLY A 166 -8.40 10.30 -1.97
C GLY A 166 -8.82 9.38 -3.12
N VAL A 167 -7.83 8.94 -3.89
CA VAL A 167 -8.06 8.03 -5.02
C VAL A 167 -8.16 6.59 -4.52
N LEU A 168 -9.16 5.87 -5.01
CA LEU A 168 -9.28 4.41 -4.88
C LEU A 168 -8.62 3.76 -6.10
N GLY A 169 -7.40 3.25 -5.93
CA GLY A 169 -6.60 2.67 -7.01
C GLY A 169 -7.13 1.32 -7.47
N MET A 170 -7.39 1.17 -8.77
CA MET A 170 -7.81 -0.11 -9.37
C MET A 170 -6.56 -0.92 -9.74
N GLU A 171 -6.02 -1.71 -8.83
CA GLU A 171 -4.84 -2.56 -9.07
C GLU A 171 -5.22 -4.04 -9.18
N HIS A 172 -5.97 -4.33 -10.23
CA HIS A 172 -6.49 -5.65 -10.52
C HIS A 172 -6.56 -5.90 -12.02
N GLY A 173 -6.70 -7.17 -12.40
CA GLY A 173 -7.01 -7.59 -13.76
C GLY A 173 -8.50 -7.43 -14.09
N ASN A 174 -8.89 -7.85 -15.29
CA ASN A 174 -10.29 -7.94 -15.69
C ASN A 174 -10.70 -9.41 -15.71
N SER A 175 -11.85 -9.73 -15.13
CA SER A 175 -12.39 -11.10 -15.13
C SER A 175 -12.79 -11.62 -16.52
N LYS A 176 -12.98 -10.71 -17.48
CA LYS A 176 -13.30 -10.99 -18.88
C LYS A 176 -12.34 -10.23 -19.80
N PRO A 177 -12.07 -10.75 -21.02
CA PRO A 177 -11.21 -10.06 -21.97
C PRO A 177 -11.92 -8.92 -22.71
N ASN A 178 -11.14 -8.08 -23.38
CA ASN A 178 -11.58 -7.08 -24.35
C ASN A 178 -12.64 -6.10 -23.80
N ILE A 179 -13.44 -5.52 -24.70
CA ILE A 179 -14.49 -4.54 -24.38
C ILE A 179 -15.54 -5.07 -23.39
N GLU A 180 -15.76 -6.38 -23.33
CA GLU A 180 -16.69 -6.98 -22.37
C GLU A 180 -16.14 -6.91 -20.95
N GLY A 181 -14.84 -7.12 -20.78
CA GLY A 181 -14.12 -6.91 -19.52
C GLY A 181 -14.20 -5.46 -19.05
N GLU A 182 -13.88 -4.52 -19.93
CA GLU A 182 -13.94 -3.09 -19.60
C GLU A 182 -15.35 -2.67 -19.15
N LYS A 183 -16.40 -3.14 -19.83
CA LYS A 183 -17.80 -2.90 -19.43
C LYS A 183 -18.14 -3.55 -18.09
N ALA A 184 -17.62 -4.76 -17.82
CA ALA A 184 -17.83 -5.45 -16.55
C ALA A 184 -17.19 -4.69 -15.39
N VAL A 185 -15.96 -4.19 -15.56
CA VAL A 185 -15.28 -3.33 -14.57
C VAL A 185 -16.12 -2.10 -14.24
N ILE A 186 -16.57 -1.35 -15.26
CA ILE A 186 -17.41 -0.15 -15.05
C ILE A 186 -18.70 -0.52 -14.30
N ALA A 187 -19.36 -1.61 -14.69
CA ALA A 187 -20.59 -2.06 -14.04
C ALA A 187 -20.36 -2.50 -12.59
N ALA A 188 -19.24 -3.15 -12.29
CA ALA A 188 -18.85 -3.56 -10.94
C ALA A 188 -18.69 -2.34 -10.01
N TYR A 189 -17.92 -1.33 -10.43
CA TYR A 189 -17.72 -0.11 -9.66
C TYR A 189 -19.03 0.65 -9.43
N LYS A 190 -19.86 0.80 -10.48
CA LYS A 190 -21.23 1.37 -10.41
C LYS A 190 -22.21 0.60 -9.52
N LYS A 191 -21.89 -0.64 -9.15
CA LYS A 191 -22.72 -1.48 -8.28
C LYS A 191 -22.28 -1.35 -6.84
N VAL A 192 -20.97 -1.33 -6.60
CA VAL A 192 -20.42 -1.23 -5.24
C VAL A 192 -20.49 0.18 -4.68
N ASP A 193 -20.58 1.22 -5.50
CA ASP A 193 -20.72 2.64 -5.11
C ASP A 193 -22.16 3.11 -4.84
N GLN A 194 -23.17 2.25 -5.01
CA GLN A 194 -24.61 2.57 -4.82
C GLN A 194 -25.04 2.75 -3.36
N PHE A 195 -24.15 3.27 -2.52
CA PHE A 195 -24.42 3.73 -1.15
C PHE A 195 -24.23 5.25 -1.01
N LEU A 196 -23.69 5.91 -2.05
CA LEU A 196 -23.60 7.36 -2.18
C LEU A 196 -24.96 7.98 -2.49
#